data_AF-A0A353MDQ0-F1
#
_entry.id   AF-A0A353MDQ0-F1
#
_cell.length_a   1.000
_cell.length_b   1.000
_cell.length_c   1.000
_cell.angle_alpha   90.00
_cell.angle_beta   90.00
_cell.angle_gamma   90.00
#
_symmetry.space_group_name_H-M   'P 1'
#
loop_
_entity.id
_entity.type
_entity.pdbx_description
1 polymer ?
#
loop_
_entity_poly.entity_id
_entity_poly.type
_entity_poly.pdbx_seq_one_letter_code
_entity_poly.pdbx_strand_id
1 'polypeptide(L)'
;MHDKYMDHDFTDAKPVSETPHLAKLQAETGGKSRITMRVDNDVLAVFKARAEMIGGNYQTLMNDALKQFAQGLKLSDVVREAIHESLEPYLTTNSTGRGKKLRAG
;
A
#
# COMPACT_ATOMS: atom_id res chain seq x y z
N MET A 1 29.76 -20.34 0.21
CA MET A 1 29.39 -18.96 -0.22
C MET A 1 30.04 -17.88 0.65
N HIS A 2 30.40 -18.14 1.92
CA HIS A 2 31.06 -17.15 2.79
C HIS A 2 32.60 -17.30 2.86
N ASP A 3 33.17 -18.38 2.35
CA ASP A 3 34.60 -18.68 2.46
C ASP A 3 35.49 -17.71 1.67
N LYS A 4 34.94 -17.02 0.66
CA LYS A 4 35.67 -16.09 -0.21
C LYS A 4 36.17 -14.85 0.53
N TYR A 5 35.65 -14.56 1.73
CA TYR A 5 35.97 -13.34 2.47
C TYR A 5 36.64 -13.57 3.83
N MET A 6 36.96 -14.82 4.18
CA MET A 6 37.53 -15.17 5.49
C MET A 6 38.95 -14.61 5.68
N ASP A 7 39.71 -14.50 4.58
CA ASP A 7 41.11 -14.06 4.60
C ASP A 7 41.29 -12.57 4.26
N HIS A 8 40.21 -11.78 4.18
CA HIS A 8 40.32 -10.36 3.92
C HIS A 8 40.60 -9.57 5.20
N ASP A 9 41.60 -8.70 5.13
CA ASP A 9 41.93 -7.75 6.18
C ASP A 9 41.04 -6.50 6.05
N PHE A 10 40.18 -6.29 7.04
CA PHE A 10 39.24 -5.17 7.13
C PHE A 10 39.69 -4.09 8.12
N THR A 11 40.95 -4.10 8.56
CA THR A 11 41.47 -3.16 9.57
C THR A 11 41.31 -1.69 9.14
N ASP A 12 41.41 -1.40 7.85
CA ASP A 12 41.25 -0.05 7.28
C ASP A 12 39.86 0.19 6.64
N ALA A 13 38.88 -0.69 6.88
CA ALA A 13 37.56 -0.55 6.30
C ALA A 13 36.82 0.66 6.87
N LYS A 14 36.33 1.54 6.00
CA LYS A 14 35.48 2.67 6.41
C LYS A 14 34.11 2.17 6.86
N PRO A 15 33.55 2.71 7.96
CA PRO A 15 32.21 2.34 8.38
C PRO A 15 31.18 2.74 7.30
N VAL A 16 30.07 2.00 7.27
CA VAL A 16 28.97 2.20 6.31
C VAL A 16 28.47 3.65 6.30
N SER A 17 28.46 4.29 7.47
CA SER A 17 28.09 5.70 7.66
C SER A 17 29.01 6.69 6.94
N GLU A 18 30.28 6.35 6.73
CA GLU A 18 31.28 7.19 6.07
C GLU A 18 31.37 6.95 4.56
N THR A 19 30.63 5.97 4.06
CA THR A 19 30.50 5.71 2.62
C THR A 19 29.15 6.24 2.14
N PRO A 20 29.09 7.42 1.48
CA PRO A 20 27.83 8.11 1.20
C PRO A 20 26.78 7.27 0.47
N HIS A 21 27.22 6.41 -0.45
CA HIS A 21 26.34 5.52 -1.19
C HIS A 21 25.74 4.41 -0.32
N LEU A 22 26.51 3.86 0.63
CA LEU A 22 26.03 2.83 1.54
C LEU A 22 25.16 3.44 2.66
N ALA A 23 25.53 4.61 3.17
CA ALA A 23 24.73 5.37 4.12
C ALA A 23 23.33 5.70 3.56
N LYS A 24 23.24 6.02 2.26
CA LYS A 24 21.95 6.25 1.58
C LYS A 24 21.09 4.99 1.54
N LEU A 25 21.65 3.84 1.15
CA LEU A 25 20.94 2.56 1.14
C LEU A 25 20.47 2.13 2.55
N GLN A 26 21.28 2.42 3.58
CA GLN A 26 20.89 2.16 4.96
C GLN A 26 19.79 3.12 5.44
N ALA A 27 19.82 4.39 5.03
CA ALA A 27 18.75 5.35 5.33
C ALA A 27 17.42 4.96 4.66
N GLU A 28 17.47 4.43 3.43
CA GLU A 28 16.30 3.92 2.69
C GLU A 28 15.67 2.70 3.39
N THR A 29 16.47 1.88 4.08
CA THR A 29 15.97 0.79 4.95
C THR A 29 15.54 1.27 6.35
N GLY A 30 15.99 2.45 6.77
CA GLY A 30 15.77 3.04 8.11
C GLY A 30 14.40 3.67 8.37
N GLY A 31 13.48 3.66 7.41
CA GLY A 31 12.15 4.29 7.56
C GLY A 31 11.15 3.52 8.44
N LYS A 32 11.53 2.38 9.03
CA LYS A 32 10.63 1.50 9.80
C LYS A 32 10.94 1.59 11.29
N SER A 33 9.95 1.98 12.09
CA SER A 33 10.05 1.94 13.55
C SER A 33 9.72 0.54 14.07
N ARG A 34 10.56 0.02 14.98
CA ARG A 34 10.24 -1.22 15.72
C ARG A 34 9.21 -0.90 16.80
N ILE A 35 8.03 -1.49 16.69
CA ILE A 35 6.95 -1.32 17.68
C ILE A 35 6.61 -2.68 18.32
N THR A 36 6.09 -2.64 19.54
CA THR A 36 5.44 -3.80 20.16
C THR A 36 3.93 -3.57 20.08
N MET A 37 3.20 -4.50 19.45
CA MET A 37 1.74 -4.44 19.33
C MET A 37 1.14 -5.82 19.56
N ARG A 38 -0.11 -5.87 20.03
CA ARG A 38 -0.89 -7.12 20.11
C ARG A 38 -1.65 -7.30 18.79
N VAL A 39 -1.61 -8.50 18.25
CA VAL A 39 -2.35 -8.91 17.05
C VAL A 39 -2.94 -10.27 17.34
N ASP A 40 -4.16 -10.50 16.87
CA ASP A 40 -4.82 -11.80 17.04
C ASP A 40 -4.07 -12.88 16.26
N ASN A 41 -4.05 -14.09 16.83
CA ASN A 41 -3.26 -15.20 16.29
C ASN A 41 -3.74 -15.66 14.91
N ASP A 42 -5.05 -15.60 14.68
CA ASP A 42 -5.69 -15.92 13.41
C ASP A 42 -5.31 -14.91 12.31
N VAL A 43 -5.32 -13.61 12.62
CA VAL A 43 -4.85 -12.55 11.72
C VAL A 43 -3.39 -12.79 11.37
N LEU A 44 -2.53 -13.04 12.37
CA LEU A 44 -1.12 -13.34 12.13
C LEU A 44 -0.93 -14.58 11.26
N ALA A 45 -1.71 -15.64 11.48
CA ALA A 45 -1.64 -16.87 10.69
C ALA A 45 -1.98 -16.61 9.21
N VAL A 46 -3.02 -15.81 8.92
CA VAL A 46 -3.39 -15.46 7.54
C VAL A 46 -2.26 -14.75 6.82
N PHE A 47 -1.62 -13.77 7.45
CA PHE A 47 -0.52 -13.04 6.83
C PHE A 47 0.73 -13.91 6.63
N LYS A 48 1.02 -14.83 7.56
CA LYS A 48 2.12 -15.80 7.41
C LYS A 48 1.88 -16.75 6.24
N ALA A 49 0.71 -17.38 6.18
CA ALA A 49 0.37 -18.29 5.09
C ALA A 49 0.43 -17.60 3.72
N ARG A 50 -0.10 -16.37 3.62
CA ARG A 50 -0.02 -15.58 2.38
C ARG A 50 1.42 -15.26 1.99
N ALA A 51 2.27 -14.90 2.96
CA ALA A 51 3.67 -14.62 2.71
C ALA A 51 4.43 -15.85 2.21
N GLU A 52 4.15 -17.04 2.76
CA GLU A 52 4.73 -18.30 2.29
C GLU A 52 4.34 -18.59 0.84
N MET A 53 3.07 -18.38 0.46
CA MET A 53 2.59 -18.63 -0.90
C MET A 53 3.24 -17.73 -1.96
N ILE A 54 3.52 -16.47 -1.62
CA ILE A 54 4.12 -15.48 -2.54
C ILE A 54 5.65 -15.38 -2.41
N GLY A 55 6.27 -16.16 -1.51
CA GLY A 55 7.71 -16.08 -1.23
C GLY A 55 8.15 -14.74 -0.61
N GLY A 56 7.34 -14.16 0.28
CA GLY A 56 7.55 -12.82 0.84
C GLY A 56 7.64 -12.77 2.37
N ASN A 57 7.62 -11.55 2.92
CA ASN A 57 7.62 -11.31 4.38
C ASN A 57 6.23 -10.85 4.85
N TYR A 58 5.65 -11.55 5.82
CA TYR A 58 4.35 -11.23 6.40
C TYR A 58 4.28 -9.82 7.01
N GLN A 59 5.40 -9.29 7.51
CA GLN A 59 5.48 -7.92 8.04
C GLN A 59 5.30 -6.88 6.94
N THR A 60 5.78 -7.15 5.72
CA THR A 60 5.57 -6.26 4.57
C THR A 60 4.08 -6.20 4.23
N LEU A 61 3.42 -7.35 4.16
CA LEU A 61 1.98 -7.45 3.89
C LEU A 61 1.14 -6.73 4.94
N MET A 62 1.45 -6.94 6.23
CA MET A 62 0.76 -6.24 7.33
C MET A 62 0.96 -4.73 7.24
N ASN A 63 2.18 -4.27 6.99
CA ASN A 63 2.47 -2.84 6.88
C ASN A 63 1.75 -2.20 5.68
N ASP A 64 1.65 -2.89 4.55
CA ASP A 64 0.90 -2.37 3.39
C ASP A 64 -0.61 -2.31 3.65
N ALA A 65 -1.17 -3.29 4.35
CA ALA A 65 -2.57 -3.24 4.80
C ALA A 65 -2.81 -2.05 5.75
N LEU A 66 -1.89 -1.80 6.69
CA LEU A 66 -1.95 -0.63 7.59
C LEU A 66 -1.87 0.70 6.82
N LYS A 67 -1.01 0.79 5.80
CA LYS A 67 -0.92 1.98 4.93
C LYS A 67 -2.23 2.22 4.18
N GLN A 68 -2.80 1.20 3.55
CA GLN A 68 -4.06 1.32 2.81
C GLN A 68 -5.19 1.80 3.72
N PHE A 69 -5.27 1.23 4.92
CA PHE A 69 -6.25 1.65 5.92
C PHE A 69 -6.02 3.11 6.37
N ALA A 70 -4.77 3.49 6.66
CA ALA A 70 -4.42 4.84 7.08
C ALA A 70 -4.64 5.90 5.98
N GLN A 71 -4.46 5.53 4.72
CA GLN A 71 -4.75 6.38 3.57
C GLN A 71 -6.25 6.63 3.35
N GLY A 72 -7.12 5.98 4.14
CA GLY A 72 -8.55 6.19 4.02
C GLY A 72 -9.14 5.63 2.73
N LEU A 73 -8.43 4.75 2.02
CA LEU A 73 -8.98 3.96 0.93
C LEU A 73 -9.98 2.96 1.51
N LYS A 74 -11.17 3.45 1.86
CA LYS A 74 -12.28 2.56 2.12
C LYS A 74 -12.65 1.99 0.77
N LEU A 75 -12.66 0.67 0.66
CA LEU A 75 -13.22 -0.03 -0.50
C LEU A 75 -14.61 0.52 -0.87
N SER A 76 -15.37 1.04 0.11
CA SER A 76 -16.64 1.72 -0.12
C SER A 76 -16.54 2.95 -1.02
N ASP A 77 -15.44 3.70 -0.99
CA ASP A 77 -15.30 4.95 -1.72
C ASP A 77 -14.92 4.65 -3.17
N VAL A 78 -14.04 3.68 -3.40
CA VAL A 78 -13.73 3.13 -4.74
C VAL A 78 -14.97 2.47 -5.37
N VAL A 79 -15.70 1.68 -4.59
CA VAL A 79 -16.95 1.04 -5.07
C VAL A 79 -18.04 2.08 -5.33
N ARG A 80 -18.16 3.12 -4.50
CA ARG A 80 -19.12 4.22 -4.72
C ARG A 80 -18.78 5.00 -5.99
N GLU A 81 -17.51 5.29 -6.25
CA GLU A 81 -17.07 5.94 -7.49
C GLU A 81 -17.39 5.08 -8.71
N ALA A 82 -17.03 3.80 -8.68
CA ALA A 82 -17.30 2.88 -9.78
C ALA A 82 -18.80 2.73 -10.07
N ILE A 83 -19.63 2.66 -9.03
CA ILE A 83 -21.10 2.62 -9.18
C ILE A 83 -21.62 3.94 -9.74
N HIS A 84 -21.14 5.09 -9.23
CA HIS A 84 -21.58 6.41 -9.69
C HIS A 84 -21.25 6.62 -11.18
N GLU A 85 -20.03 6.29 -11.60
CA GLU A 85 -19.60 6.37 -13.00
C GLU A 85 -20.45 5.48 -13.92
N SER A 86 -20.87 4.31 -13.45
CA SER A 86 -21.74 3.41 -14.22
C SER A 86 -23.19 3.92 -14.37
N LEU A 87 -23.67 4.75 -13.46
CA LEU A 87 -25.07 5.21 -13.40
C LEU A 87 -25.27 6.65 -13.91
N GLU A 88 -24.21 7.46 -13.95
CA GLU A 88 -24.17 8.82 -14.54
C GLU A 88 -24.87 8.94 -15.92
N PRO A 89 -24.65 8.03 -16.89
CA PRO A 89 -25.30 8.10 -18.20
C PRO A 89 -26.83 7.96 -18.16
N TYR A 90 -27.38 7.41 -17.07
CA TYR A 90 -28.79 7.10 -16.93
C TYR A 90 -29.57 8.14 -16.10
N LEU A 91 -28.87 9.03 -15.39
CA LEU A 91 -29.49 10.05 -14.54
C LEU A 91 -29.64 11.40 -15.25
N THR A 92 -28.88 11.66 -16.32
CA THR A 92 -28.82 12.97 -17.01
C THR A 92 -29.86 13.15 -18.13
N THR A 93 -30.63 12.12 -18.48
CA THR A 93 -31.56 12.15 -19.64
C THR A 93 -32.97 12.65 -19.32
N ASN A 94 -33.31 12.88 -18.04
CA ASN A 94 -34.71 13.07 -17.61
C ASN A 94 -35.14 14.51 -17.26
N SER A 95 -34.32 15.55 -17.47
CA SER A 95 -34.66 16.93 -17.04
C SER A 95 -34.78 17.99 -18.12
N THR A 96 -34.93 17.65 -19.41
CA THR A 96 -35.07 18.67 -20.46
C THR A 96 -36.17 18.34 -21.46
N GLY A 97 -37.43 18.53 -21.07
CA GLY A 97 -38.52 18.40 -22.04
C GLY A 97 -39.94 18.36 -21.50
N ARG A 98 -40.37 19.34 -20.70
CA ARG A 98 -41.81 19.58 -20.52
C ARG A 98 -42.10 21.00 -20.07
N GLY A 99 -42.26 21.89 -21.05
CA GLY A 99 -42.58 23.29 -20.81
C GLY A 99 -43.17 23.98 -22.04
N LYS A 100 -44.49 23.87 -22.19
CA LYS A 100 -45.38 24.89 -22.76
C LYS A 100 -45.43 25.05 -24.30
N LYS A 101 -46.31 24.26 -24.93
CA LYS A 101 -47.16 24.76 -26.03
C LYS A 101 -48.57 24.23 -25.80
N LEU A 102 -49.53 25.15 -25.69
CA LEU A 102 -50.95 25.04 -26.07
C LEU A 102 -51.67 26.28 -25.52
N ARG A 103 -51.87 27.28 -26.38
CA ARG A 103 -52.96 28.25 -26.27
C ARG A 103 -53.64 28.29 -27.62
N ALA A 104 -54.84 27.73 -27.66
CA ALA A 104 -55.86 27.94 -28.67
C ALA A 104 -57.04 28.62 -27.96
N GLY A 105 -57.72 29.55 -28.65
CA GLY A 105 -58.86 30.32 -28.15
C GLY A 105 -58.60 31.80 -28.22
#